data_AF-A0A0N5AAI3-F1
#
_entry.id   AF-A0A0N5AAI3-F1
#
_cell.length_a   1.000
_cell.length_b   1.000
_cell.length_c   1.000
_cell.angle_alpha   90.00
_cell.angle_beta   90.00
_cell.angle_gamma   90.00
#
_symmetry.space_group_name_H-M   'P 1'
#
loop_
_entity.id
_entity.type
_entity.pdbx_description
1 polymer ?
#
loop_
_entity_poly.entity_id
_entity_poly.type
_entity_poly.pdbx_seq_one_letter_code
_entity_poly.pdbx_strand_id
1 'polypeptide(L)'
;MHRKDKVWSKGREDNEIPSFELKREAEIMFIKEAQKSIAQEEIDGWELFKDKKLIWKLSGRCALQSECDKAVYLPKEYPVVTQLILEAHKNCGHFGAPYTLTEFRKRF
;
A
#
# COMPACT_ATOMS: atom_id res chain seq x y z
N MET A 1 20.70 -19.19 56.76
CA MET A 1 20.36 -19.75 55.43
C MET A 1 18.85 -20.03 55.44
N HIS A 2 17.98 -19.24 54.81
CA HIS A 2 17.73 -19.28 53.37
C HIS A 2 17.01 -17.98 52.95
N ARG A 3 17.63 -17.19 52.06
CA ARG A 3 16.94 -16.16 51.27
C ARG A 3 16.08 -16.90 50.24
N LYS A 4 14.78 -16.60 50.17
CA LYS A 4 13.98 -16.95 49.01
C LYS A 4 14.04 -15.76 48.06
N ASP A 5 14.77 -15.93 46.97
CA ASP A 5 14.91 -14.93 45.93
C ASP A 5 13.53 -14.69 45.29
N LYS A 6 13.06 -13.45 45.43
CA LYS A 6 11.84 -12.97 44.81
C LYS A 6 12.17 -12.73 43.33
N VAL A 7 11.96 -13.75 42.49
CA VAL A 7 12.07 -13.64 41.04
C VAL A 7 10.96 -12.70 40.58
N TRP A 8 11.33 -11.48 40.19
CA TRP A 8 10.45 -10.59 39.46
C TRP A 8 10.37 -11.09 38.03
N SER A 9 9.33 -11.87 37.73
CA SER A 9 8.93 -12.14 36.36
C SER A 9 8.45 -10.81 35.77
N LYS A 10 9.36 -10.08 35.12
CA LYS A 10 9.01 -8.93 34.29
C LYS A 10 8.18 -9.49 33.14
N GLY A 11 6.85 -9.40 33.30
CA GLY A 11 5.90 -9.70 32.25
C GLY A 11 6.34 -8.94 31.01
N ARG A 12 6.63 -9.69 29.95
CA ARG A 12 6.82 -9.14 28.63
C ARG A 12 5.47 -8.53 28.29
N GLU A 13 5.37 -7.20 28.30
CA GLU A 13 4.21 -6.52 27.73
C GLU A 13 4.20 -6.91 26.26
N ASP A 14 3.37 -7.90 25.94
CA ASP A 14 3.00 -8.20 24.57
C ASP A 14 2.26 -6.97 24.06
N ASN A 15 3.02 -6.01 23.52
CA ASN A 15 2.49 -4.93 22.70
C ASN A 15 1.97 -5.58 21.42
N GLU A 16 0.81 -6.24 21.51
CA GLU A 16 0.11 -6.77 20.36
C GLU A 16 -0.21 -5.61 19.42
N ILE A 17 0.54 -5.54 18.32
CA ILE A 17 0.28 -4.57 17.26
C ILE A 17 -1.14 -4.87 16.74
N PRO A 18 -2.06 -3.89 16.75
CA PRO A 18 -3.41 -4.11 16.26
C PRO A 18 -3.40 -4.69 14.85
N SER A 19 -4.24 -5.70 14.57
CA SER A 19 -4.31 -6.37 13.26
C SER A 19 -4.46 -5.40 12.08
N PHE A 20 -5.16 -4.27 12.29
CA PHE A 20 -5.31 -3.23 11.28
C PHE A 20 -3.99 -2.55 10.91
N GLU A 21 -3.13 -2.27 11.90
CA GLU A 21 -1.81 -1.66 11.67
C GLU A 21 -0.91 -2.62 10.89
N LEU A 22 -0.91 -3.91 11.25
CA LEU A 22 -0.18 -4.95 10.53
C LEU A 22 -0.61 -5.05 9.06
N LYS A 23 -1.92 -5.02 8.79
CA LYS A 23 -2.45 -5.05 7.41
C LYS A 23 -2.00 -3.83 6.61
N ARG A 24 -2.03 -2.65 7.23
CA ARG A 24 -1.60 -1.39 6.60
C ARG A 24 -0.10 -1.40 6.29
N GLU A 25 0.73 -1.91 7.21
CA GLU A 25 2.18 -2.03 6.97
C GLU A 25 2.48 -3.04 5.87
N ALA A 26 1.81 -4.19 5.88
CA ALA A 26 1.95 -5.20 4.84
C ALA A 26 1.58 -4.63 3.46
N GLU A 27 0.48 -3.87 3.36
CA GLU A 27 0.06 -3.21 2.12
C GLU A 27 1.11 -2.20 1.62
N ILE A 28 1.72 -1.42 2.52
CA ILE A 28 2.80 -0.48 2.17
C ILE A 28 4.04 -1.23 1.66
N MET A 29 4.47 -2.28 2.36
CA MET A 29 5.61 -3.10 1.94
C MET A 29 5.35 -3.71 0.56
N PHE A 30 4.11 -4.15 0.36
CA PHE A 30 3.67 -4.76 -0.87
C PHE A 30 3.72 -3.81 -2.07
N ILE A 31 3.18 -2.60 -1.91
CA ILE A 31 3.24 -1.54 -2.92
C ILE A 31 4.71 -1.19 -3.23
N LYS A 32 5.55 -1.06 -2.20
CA LYS A 32 6.98 -0.74 -2.40
C LYS A 32 7.71 -1.78 -3.23
N GLU A 33 7.44 -3.07 -2.99
CA GLU A 33 8.10 -4.14 -3.76
C GLU A 33 7.63 -4.10 -5.23
N ALA A 34 6.33 -3.88 -5.47
CA ALA A 34 5.81 -3.71 -6.83
C ALA A 34 6.46 -2.53 -7.58
N GLN A 35 6.88 -1.50 -6.84
CA GLN A 35 7.45 -0.26 -7.37
C GLN A 35 8.98 -0.25 -7.44
N LYS A 36 9.66 -1.33 -7.05
CA LYS A 36 11.11 -1.35 -6.87
C LYS A 36 11.90 -1.21 -8.18
N SER A 37 11.32 -1.66 -9.28
CA SER A 37 11.94 -1.71 -10.61
C SER A 37 11.30 -0.76 -11.62
N ILE A 38 10.68 0.33 -11.17
CA ILE A 38 10.12 1.34 -12.07
C ILE A 38 11.26 2.01 -12.83
N ALA A 39 11.12 2.08 -14.15
CA ALA A 39 12.11 2.69 -15.03
C ALA A 39 12.04 4.23 -14.93
N GLN A 40 13.16 4.91 -15.18
CA GLN A 40 13.21 6.38 -15.09
C GLN A 40 12.27 7.03 -16.11
N GLU A 41 12.14 6.42 -17.29
CA GLU A 41 11.24 6.88 -18.35
C GLU A 41 9.77 6.87 -17.90
N GLU A 42 9.38 5.91 -17.06
CA GLU A 42 8.04 5.87 -16.47
C GLU A 42 7.88 6.95 -15.39
N ILE A 43 8.91 7.17 -14.56
CA ILE A 43 8.88 8.22 -13.53
C ILE A 43 8.66 9.59 -14.17
N ASP A 44 9.43 9.88 -15.22
CA ASP A 44 9.37 11.17 -15.91
C ASP A 44 8.08 11.28 -16.73
N GLY A 45 7.71 10.23 -17.47
CA GLY A 45 6.53 10.22 -18.33
C GLY A 45 5.20 10.35 -17.57
N TRP A 46 5.13 9.85 -16.34
CA TRP A 46 3.95 9.96 -15.48
C TRP A 46 4.06 11.03 -14.41
N GLU A 47 5.14 11.82 -14.39
CA GLU A 47 5.42 12.86 -13.39
C GLU A 47 5.29 12.30 -11.96
N LEU A 48 5.92 11.17 -11.68
CA LEU A 48 5.83 10.49 -10.39
C LEU A 48 6.66 11.20 -9.32
N PHE A 49 6.14 11.23 -8.10
CA PHE A 49 6.87 11.72 -6.93
C PHE A 49 6.75 10.71 -5.78
N LYS A 50 7.71 10.73 -4.86
CA LYS A 50 7.64 9.92 -3.63
C LYS A 50 6.91 10.66 -2.53
N ASP A 51 5.97 9.99 -1.88
CA ASP A 51 5.35 10.49 -0.66
C ASP A 51 6.25 10.29 0.58
N LYS A 52 5.74 10.67 1.76
CA LYS A 52 6.43 10.51 3.06
C LYS A 52 6.75 9.04 3.39
N LYS A 53 6.06 8.08 2.78
CA LYS A 53 6.30 6.65 2.94
C LYS A 53 7.23 6.09 1.87
N LEU A 54 7.75 6.91 0.96
CA LEU A 54 8.59 6.52 -0.17
C LEU A 54 7.87 5.68 -1.23
N ILE A 55 6.55 5.82 -1.32
CA ILE A 55 5.73 5.21 -2.38
C ILE A 55 5.64 6.20 -3.54
N TRP A 56 5.79 5.70 -4.76
CA TRP A 56 5.56 6.49 -5.97
C TRP A 56 4.07 6.76 -6.18
N LYS A 57 3.73 8.05 -6.31
CA LYS A 57 2.37 8.54 -6.53
C LYS A 57 2.35 9.48 -7.73
N LEU A 58 1.20 9.57 -8.39
CA LEU A 58 1.00 10.50 -9.51
C LEU A 58 0.93 11.93 -8.96
N SER A 59 1.76 12.84 -9.45
CA SER A 59 1.75 14.24 -9.01
C SER A 59 0.40 14.93 -9.32
N GLY A 60 -0.32 14.44 -10.32
CA GLY A 60 -1.68 14.82 -10.68
C GLY A 60 -1.77 16.20 -11.35
N ARG A 61 -2.75 16.40 -12.24
CA ARG A 61 -3.01 17.70 -12.88
C ARG A 61 -3.61 18.76 -11.95
N CYS A 62 -4.05 18.35 -10.76
CA CYS A 62 -4.67 19.22 -9.77
C CYS A 62 -3.74 19.40 -8.56
N ALA A 63 -2.98 20.49 -8.56
CA ALA A 63 -2.13 20.89 -7.43
C ALA A 63 -2.90 21.08 -6.11
N LEU A 64 -4.24 21.13 -6.15
CA LEU A 64 -5.13 21.29 -5.00
C LEU A 64 -5.41 19.98 -4.24
N GLN A 65 -5.05 18.82 -4.79
CA GLN A 65 -5.23 17.55 -4.08
C GLN A 65 -4.17 17.38 -2.99
N SER A 66 -4.59 16.96 -1.79
CA SER A 66 -3.64 16.63 -0.73
C SER A 66 -2.77 15.44 -1.14
N GLU A 67 -1.57 15.31 -0.58
CA GLU A 67 -0.68 14.16 -0.84
C GLU A 67 -1.38 12.81 -0.57
N CYS A 68 -2.32 12.79 0.38
CA CYS A 68 -3.10 11.60 0.72
C CYS A 68 -4.07 11.22 -0.42
N ASP A 69 -4.62 12.20 -1.13
CA ASP A 69 -5.61 11.99 -2.19
C ASP A 69 -4.99 11.67 -3.56
N LYS A 70 -3.67 11.84 -3.70
CA LYS A 70 -2.96 11.49 -4.92
C LYS A 70 -2.96 9.97 -5.11
N ALA A 71 -3.19 9.52 -6.35
CA ALA A 71 -3.26 8.10 -6.70
C ALA A 71 -1.89 7.40 -6.58
N VAL A 72 -1.89 6.13 -6.18
CA VAL A 72 -0.68 5.31 -6.09
C VAL A 72 -0.34 4.77 -7.48
N TYR A 73 0.94 4.84 -7.87
CA TYR A 73 1.36 4.26 -9.13
C TYR A 73 1.54 2.74 -8.99
N LEU A 74 0.88 1.95 -9.83
CA LEU A 74 0.98 0.49 -9.82
C LEU A 74 1.48 0.01 -11.19
N PRO A 75 2.73 -0.49 -11.29
CA PRO A 75 3.30 -0.94 -12.55
C PRO A 75 2.54 -2.14 -13.12
N LYS A 76 2.14 -2.07 -14.40
CA LYS A 76 1.28 -3.09 -15.03
C LYS A 76 1.95 -4.46 -15.14
N GLU A 77 3.28 -4.48 -15.19
CA GLU A 77 4.12 -5.68 -15.32
C GLU A 77 4.10 -6.53 -14.06
N TYR A 78 3.72 -5.94 -12.92
CA TYR A 78 3.77 -6.66 -11.65
C TYR A 78 2.53 -7.55 -11.49
N PRO A 79 2.67 -8.88 -11.33
CA PRO A 79 1.53 -9.82 -11.40
C PRO A 79 0.38 -9.52 -10.45
N VAL A 80 0.66 -8.92 -9.30
CA VAL A 80 -0.40 -8.55 -8.37
C VAL A 80 -1.28 -7.41 -8.87
N VAL A 81 -0.77 -6.50 -9.71
CA VAL A 81 -1.59 -5.43 -10.27
C VAL A 81 -2.68 -6.05 -11.14
N THR A 82 -2.34 -7.12 -11.86
CA THR A 82 -3.33 -7.95 -12.57
C THR A 82 -4.35 -8.56 -11.60
N GLN A 83 -3.91 -9.12 -10.46
CA GLN A 83 -4.83 -9.69 -9.46
C GLN A 83 -5.77 -8.62 -8.87
N LEU A 84 -5.27 -7.43 -8.56
CA LEU A 84 -6.08 -6.32 -8.05
C LEU A 84 -7.12 -5.85 -9.09
N ILE A 85 -6.76 -5.82 -10.38
CA ILE A 85 -7.69 -5.51 -11.47
C ILE A 85 -8.76 -6.59 -11.59
N LEU A 86 -8.39 -7.88 -11.52
CA LEU A 86 -9.33 -9.00 -11.56
C LEU A 86 -10.30 -8.98 -10.38
N GLU A 87 -9.82 -8.62 -9.19
CA GLU A 87 -10.67 -8.43 -8.02
C GLU A 87 -11.66 -7.27 -8.21
N ALA A 88 -11.18 -6.11 -8.68
CA ALA A 88 -12.05 -4.98 -9.01
C ALA A 88 -13.09 -5.34 -10.08
N HIS A 89 -12.68 -6.12 -11.09
CA HIS A 89 -13.58 -6.60 -12.15
C HIS A 89 -14.66 -7.53 -11.61
N LYS A 90 -14.29 -8.44 -10.71
CA LYS A 90 -15.25 -9.31 -9.99
C LYS A 90 -16.20 -8.49 -9.12
N ASN A 91 -15.68 -7.49 -8.39
CA ASN A 91 -16.47 -6.64 -7.50
C ASN A 91 -17.46 -5.76 -8.25
N CYS A 92 -17.12 -5.34 -9.48
CA CYS A 92 -18.06 -4.69 -10.37
C CYS A 92 -18.88 -5.68 -11.21
N GLY A 93 -19.14 -6.91 -10.75
CA GLY A 93 -20.04 -7.84 -11.43
C GLY A 93 -19.64 -8.22 -12.86
N HIS A 94 -18.33 -8.22 -13.15
CA HIS A 94 -17.77 -8.49 -14.48
C HIS A 94 -18.17 -7.46 -15.57
N PHE A 95 -18.57 -6.25 -15.18
CA PHE A 95 -18.79 -5.17 -16.14
C PHE A 95 -17.49 -4.78 -16.88
N GLY A 96 -17.67 -4.11 -18.02
CA GLY A 96 -16.57 -3.70 -18.90
C GLY A 96 -15.58 -2.73 -18.25
N ALA A 97 -14.48 -2.47 -18.97
CA ALA A 97 -13.34 -1.71 -18.47
C ALA A 97 -13.67 -0.38 -17.74
N PRO A 98 -14.63 0.47 -18.19
CA PRO A 98 -14.96 1.71 -17.47
C PRO A 98 -15.43 1.48 -16.03
N TYR A 99 -16.22 0.42 -15.80
CA TYR A 99 -16.73 0.07 -14.47
C TYR A 99 -15.63 -0.54 -13.60
N THR A 100 -14.82 -1.43 -14.17
CA THR A 100 -13.65 -1.99 -13.47
C THR A 100 -12.67 -0.90 -13.05
N LEU A 101 -12.38 0.07 -13.92
CA LEU A 101 -11.53 1.22 -13.60
C LEU A 101 -12.13 2.10 -12.51
N THR A 102 -13.45 2.34 -12.56
CA THR A 102 -14.14 3.11 -11.53
C THR A 102 -14.07 2.41 -10.18
N GLU A 103 -14.25 1.09 -10.15
CA GLU A 103 -14.15 0.29 -8.92
C GLU A 103 -12.72 0.29 -8.38
N PHE A 104 -11.72 0.10 -9.25
CA PHE A 104 -10.30 0.10 -8.88
C PHE A 104 -9.85 1.43 -8.27
N ARG A 105 -10.26 2.55 -8.88
CA ARG A 105 -9.90 3.93 -8.45
C ARG A 105 -10.51 4.35 -7.11
N LYS A 106 -11.46 3.60 -6.57
CA LYS A 106 -11.96 3.87 -5.20
C LYS A 106 -10.88 3.66 -4.14
N ARG A 107 -9.83 2.88 -4.46
CA ARG A 107 -8.78 2.50 -3.51
C ARG A 107 -7.36 2.86 -3.96
N PHE A 108 -7.09 2.94 -5.27
CA PHE A 108 -5.75 3.16 -5.82
C PHE A 108 -5.66 4.38 -6.75
#